data_AF-A0A3M5WA44-F1
#
_entry.id   AF-A0A3M5WA44-F1
#
_cell.length_a   1.000
_cell.length_b   1.000
_cell.length_c   1.000
_cell.angle_alpha   90.00
_cell.angle_beta   90.00
_cell.angle_gamma   90.00
#
_symmetry.space_group_name_H-M   'P 1'
#
loop_
_entity.id
_entity.type
_entity.pdbx_description
1 polymer ?
#
loop_
_entity_poly.entity_id
_entity_poly.type
_entity_poly.pdbx_seq_one_letter_code
_entity_poly.pdbx_strand_id
1 'polypeptide(L)'
;MASYEIRLSMVDFEKDSIPEILVQYWNKEKLAFASYVTASGHDKGFDTVRSESDTNEDGKTNAQDNAAIIALANAFAVMNLSIEKRK
;
A
#
# COMPACT_ATOMS: atom_id res chain seq x y z
N MET A 1 4.43 -17.83 -10.12
CA MET A 1 3.76 -16.71 -9.44
C MET A 1 3.05 -17.24 -8.21
N ALA A 2 2.93 -16.44 -7.16
CA ALA A 2 2.19 -16.87 -5.99
C ALA A 2 0.69 -16.83 -6.29
N SER A 3 -0.09 -17.66 -5.59
CA SER A 3 -1.55 -17.61 -5.72
C SER A 3 -2.13 -16.29 -5.22
N TYR A 4 -1.47 -15.67 -4.23
CA TYR A 4 -1.86 -14.41 -3.61
C TYR A 4 -0.64 -13.49 -3.58
N GLU A 5 -0.79 -12.29 -4.11
CA GLU A 5 0.30 -11.31 -4.20
C GLU A 5 -0.20 -9.96 -3.70
N ILE A 6 0.64 -9.26 -2.93
CA ILE A 6 0.52 -7.83 -2.73
C ILE A 6 1.50 -7.16 -3.68
N ARG A 7 1.01 -6.26 -4.53
CA ARG A 7 1.83 -5.42 -5.41
C ARG A 7 1.75 -3.98 -4.92
N LEU A 8 2.92 -3.37 -4.73
CA LEU A 8 3.07 -2.02 -4.20
C LEU A 8 3.64 -1.12 -5.30
N SER A 9 3.10 0.09 -5.43
CA SER A 9 3.68 1.12 -6.28
C SER A 9 3.52 2.49 -5.64
N MET A 10 4.44 3.39 -5.95
CA MET A 10 4.41 4.80 -5.53
C MET A 10 4.06 5.66 -6.74
N VAL A 11 2.98 6.43 -6.67
CA VAL A 11 2.46 7.22 -7.79
C VAL A 11 1.71 8.44 -7.26
N ASP A 12 2.04 9.62 -7.76
CA ASP A 12 1.25 10.85 -7.53
C ASP A 12 0.12 10.89 -8.55
N PHE A 13 -1.06 10.39 -8.16
CA PHE A 13 -2.26 10.47 -9.02
C PHE A 13 -3.24 11.55 -8.56
N GLU A 14 -3.12 12.05 -7.32
CA GLU A 14 -3.89 13.20 -6.84
C GLU A 14 -3.36 14.54 -7.37
N LYS A 15 -2.14 14.57 -7.92
CA LYS A 15 -1.46 15.72 -8.53
C LYS A 15 -1.16 16.85 -7.54
N ASP A 16 -0.87 16.49 -6.30
CA ASP A 16 -0.52 17.43 -5.23
C ASP A 16 0.98 17.43 -4.90
N SER A 17 1.80 16.74 -5.71
CA SER A 17 3.24 16.55 -5.49
C SER A 17 3.61 15.70 -4.28
N ILE A 18 2.65 14.99 -3.70
CA ILE A 18 2.85 13.97 -2.67
C ILE A 18 2.46 12.63 -3.30
N PRO A 19 3.40 11.70 -3.53
CA PRO A 19 3.04 10.44 -4.15
C PRO A 19 2.22 9.58 -3.18
N GLU A 20 1.18 8.91 -3.66
CA GLU A 20 0.45 7.89 -2.91
C GLU A 20 1.15 6.52 -2.99
N ILE A 21 0.96 5.69 -1.95
CA ILE A 21 1.27 4.25 -2.03
C ILE A 21 0.01 3.48 -2.41
N LEU A 22 0.02 2.89 -3.61
CA LEU A 22 -1.02 1.97 -4.05
C LEU A 22 -0.69 0.56 -3.56
N VAL A 23 -1.65 -0.08 -2.89
CA VAL A 23 -1.57 -1.45 -2.37
C VAL A 23 -2.59 -2.31 -3.10
N GLN A 24 -2.11 -3.16 -3.99
CA GLN A 24 -2.98 -4.01 -4.82
C GLN A 24 -2.92 -5.46 -4.35
N TYR A 25 -4.09 -6.05 -4.13
CA TYR A 25 -4.28 -7.42 -3.71
C TYR A 25 -4.67 -8.25 -4.93
N TRP A 26 -3.83 -9.21 -5.29
CA TRP A 26 -4.00 -10.05 -6.47
C TRP A 26 -4.26 -11.49 -6.06
N ASN A 27 -5.24 -12.12 -6.72
CA ASN A 27 -5.43 -13.57 -6.72
C ASN A 27 -5.08 -14.08 -8.12
N LYS A 28 -3.92 -14.72 -8.23
CA LYS A 28 -3.27 -15.05 -9.50
C LYS A 28 -3.10 -13.80 -10.38
N GLU A 29 -3.84 -13.71 -11.48
CA GLU A 29 -3.79 -12.61 -12.44
C GLU A 29 -4.99 -11.66 -12.32
N LYS A 30 -5.87 -11.88 -11.33
CA LYS A 30 -7.03 -11.02 -11.10
C LYS A 30 -6.77 -10.08 -9.94
N LEU A 31 -6.91 -8.79 -10.18
CA LEU A 31 -7.00 -7.80 -9.11
C LEU A 31 -8.26 -8.08 -8.29
N ALA A 32 -8.08 -8.43 -7.03
CA ALA A 32 -9.17 -8.67 -6.09
C ALA A 32 -9.63 -7.36 -5.45
N PHE A 33 -8.67 -6.53 -5.04
CA PHE A 33 -8.91 -5.26 -4.38
C PHE A 33 -7.70 -4.32 -4.52
N ALA A 34 -7.91 -3.02 -4.36
CA ALA A 34 -6.82 -2.06 -4.24
C ALA A 34 -7.17 -1.00 -3.18
N SER A 35 -6.24 -0.77 -2.26
CA SER A 35 -6.25 0.38 -1.37
C SER A 35 -5.13 1.34 -1.74
N TYR A 36 -5.22 2.57 -1.25
CA TYR A 36 -4.10 3.49 -1.30
C TYR A 36 -3.96 4.25 0.01
N VAL A 37 -2.71 4.58 0.33
CA VAL A 37 -2.34 5.38 1.48
C VAL A 37 -1.77 6.70 0.97
N THR A 38 -2.32 7.79 1.49
CA THR A 38 -1.84 9.14 1.25
C THR A 38 -1.22 9.72 2.54
N ALA A 39 -0.37 10.72 2.40
CA ALA A 39 0.14 11.48 3.52
C ALA A 39 -0.74 12.72 3.73
N SER A 40 -1.11 13.02 4.99
CA SER A 40 -1.85 14.24 5.31
C SER A 40 -1.04 15.54 5.14
N GLY A 41 0.23 15.46 4.73
CA GLY A 41 1.08 16.59 4.36
C GLY A 41 2.51 16.17 3.98
N HIS A 42 3.26 17.09 3.36
CA HIS A 42 4.60 16.83 2.79
C HIS A 42 5.64 16.22 3.74
N ASP A 43 5.58 16.52 5.04
CA ASP A 43 6.54 16.03 6.05
C ASP A 43 5.97 14.95 6.97
N LYS A 44 4.71 14.57 6.75
CA LYS A 44 4.06 13.52 7.53
C LYS A 44 4.19 12.24 6.72
N GLY A 45 4.62 11.14 7.37
CA GLY A 45 4.58 9.84 6.73
C GLY A 45 3.17 9.48 6.24
N PHE A 46 3.06 8.41 5.46
CA PHE A 46 1.78 7.90 5.00
C PHE A 46 0.88 7.56 6.19
N ASP A 47 -0.30 8.17 6.31
CA ASP A 47 -1.11 8.10 7.54
C ASP A 47 -2.61 7.90 7.29
N THR A 48 -3.06 8.02 6.05
CA THR A 48 -4.48 8.00 5.71
C THR A 48 -4.76 6.95 4.65
N VAL A 49 -5.54 5.93 5.01
CA VAL A 49 -6.10 4.97 4.05
C VAL A 49 -7.39 5.54 3.48
N ARG A 50 -7.51 5.58 2.14
CA ARG A 50 -8.70 6.14 1.47
C ARG A 50 -9.66 5.09 0.91
N SER A 51 -9.22 3.83 0.84
CA SER A 51 -10.07 2.70 0.46
C SER A 51 -9.82 1.55 1.41
N GLU A 52 -10.71 1.43 2.39
CA GLU A 52 -10.58 0.45 3.47
C GLU A 52 -10.97 -0.95 2.97
N SER A 53 -10.26 -1.96 3.48
CA SER A 53 -10.56 -3.39 3.27
C SER A 53 -10.31 -4.13 4.55
N ASP A 54 -11.10 -5.17 4.78
CA ASP A 54 -10.78 -6.22 5.74
C ASP A 54 -9.55 -6.98 5.21
N THR A 55 -8.34 -6.57 5.63
CA THR A 55 -7.07 -7.10 5.11
C THR A 55 -6.52 -8.23 5.98
N ASN A 56 -7.07 -8.40 7.19
CA ASN A 56 -6.72 -9.46 8.11
C ASN A 56 -7.74 -10.63 8.10
N GLU A 57 -8.83 -10.49 7.35
CA GLU A 57 -9.94 -11.44 7.22
C GLU A 57 -10.65 -11.74 8.56
N ASP A 58 -10.71 -10.75 9.46
CA ASP A 58 -11.40 -10.87 10.76
C ASP A 58 -12.93 -10.65 10.67
N GLY A 59 -13.41 -10.32 9.47
CA GLY A 59 -14.82 -10.07 9.16
C GLY A 59 -15.25 -8.63 9.43
N LYS A 60 -14.33 -7.71 9.74
CA LYS A 60 -14.63 -6.30 10.01
C LYS A 60 -13.57 -5.39 9.40
N THR A 61 -13.98 -4.53 8.48
CA THR A 61 -13.17 -3.37 8.09
C THR A 61 -13.03 -2.40 9.28
N ASN A 62 -11.84 -2.32 9.87
CA ASN A 62 -11.62 -1.54 11.08
C ASN A 62 -10.21 -0.90 11.17
N ALA A 63 -9.94 -0.23 12.30
CA ALA A 63 -8.68 0.50 12.50
C ALA A 63 -7.42 -0.39 12.46
N GLN A 64 -7.54 -1.69 12.76
CA GLN A 64 -6.42 -2.62 12.68
C GLN A 64 -6.01 -2.87 11.22
N ASP A 65 -6.98 -2.99 10.31
CA ASP A 65 -6.69 -3.10 8.88
C ASP A 65 -5.97 -1.88 8.36
N ASN A 66 -6.49 -0.70 8.69
CA ASN A 66 -5.88 0.56 8.29
C ASN A 66 -4.46 0.68 8.85
N ALA A 67 -4.24 0.31 10.11
CA ALA A 67 -2.91 0.31 10.72
C ALA A 67 -1.93 -0.65 10.00
N ALA A 68 -2.39 -1.83 9.59
CA ALA A 68 -1.56 -2.79 8.84
C ALA A 68 -1.16 -2.24 7.46
N ILE A 69 -2.12 -1.65 6.73
CA ILE A 69 -1.89 -1.06 5.40
C ILE A 69 -0.93 0.14 5.51
N ILE A 70 -1.13 1.01 6.51
CA ILE A 70 -0.25 2.16 6.79
C ILE A 70 1.18 1.69 7.12
N ALA A 71 1.32 0.68 7.97
CA ALA A 71 2.63 0.14 8.33
C ALA A 71 3.36 -0.42 7.11
N LEU A 72 2.66 -1.15 6.25
CA LEU A 72 3.20 -1.66 4.99
C LEU A 72 3.63 -0.54 4.05
N ALA A 73 2.79 0.49 3.89
CA ALA A 73 3.08 1.63 3.02
C ALA A 73 4.33 2.41 3.49
N ASN A 74 4.44 2.69 4.79
CA ASN A 74 5.62 3.37 5.33
C ASN A 74 6.89 2.52 5.24
N ALA A 75 6.80 1.20 5.43
CA ALA A 75 7.93 0.31 5.24
C ALA A 75 8.40 0.31 3.77
N PHE A 76 7.46 0.28 2.82
CA PHE A 76 7.76 0.33 1.39
C PHE A 76 8.36 1.68 0.96
N ALA A 77 7.85 2.79 1.49
CA ALA A 77 8.28 4.14 1.12
C ALA A 77 9.77 4.41 1.37
N VAL A 78 10.42 3.68 2.28
CA VAL A 78 11.85 3.82 2.59
C VAL A 78 12.73 2.77 1.92
N MET A 79 12.15 1.84 1.16
CA MET A 79 12.91 0.81 0.45
C MET A 79 13.55 1.35 -0.82
N ASN A 80 14.80 0.96 -1.07
CA ASN A 80 15.42 1.18 -2.37
C ASN A 80 15.01 0.06 -3.34
N LEU A 81 14.13 0.38 -4.29
CA LEU A 81 13.59 -0.59 -5.26
C LEU A 81 14.56 -0.94 -6.40
N SER A 82 15.68 -0.22 -6.51
CA SER A 82 16.72 -0.46 -7.51
C SER A 82 17.81 -1.42 -7.03
N ILE A 83 17.60 -2.14 -5.93
CA ILE A 83 18.57 -3.13 -5.44
C ILE A 83 18.64 -4.30 -6.42
N GLU A 84 19.81 -4.50 -7.02
CA GLU A 84 20.14 -5.71 -7.77
C GLU A 84 20.96 -6.67 -6.91
N LYS A 85 20.84 -7.98 -7.20
CA LYS A 85 21.67 -9.01 -6.56
C LYS A 85 23.14 -8.72 -6.89
N ARG A 86 23.94 -8.37 -5.87
CA ARG A 86 25.39 -8.29 -6.04
C ARG A 86 25.92 -9.69 -6.38
N LYS A 87 26.70 -9.76 -7.46
CA LYS A 87 27.34 -11.00 -7.92
C LYS A 87 28.28 -11.57 -6.88
#